data_AF-A0A7V8DET0-F1
#
_entry.id   AF-A0A7V8DET0-F1
#
_cell.length_a   1.000
_cell.length_b   1.000
_cell.length_c   1.000
_cell.angle_alpha   90.00
_cell.angle_beta   90.00
_cell.angle_gamma   90.00
#
_symmetry.space_group_name_H-M   'P 1'
#
loop_
_entity.id
_entity.type
_entity.pdbx_description
1 polymer ?
#
loop_
_entity_poly.entity_id
_entity_poly.type
_entity_poly.pdbx_seq_one_letter_code
_entity_poly.pdbx_strand_id
1 'polypeptide(L)'
;MLFPGTIRQNIARFAEAEDEEVVAAAQAANAHDLIVRLPNGYNTLILDSGTQLSGGRRQRIGLARALFGDPVLIVLDEPNAHLDTEGEQALARTLQALKERRCAIVLVSHRGSTL
;
A
#
# COMPACT_ATOMS: atom_id res chain seq x y z
N MET A 1 -5.67 1.52 7.31
CA MET A 1 -5.12 1.56 8.69
C MET A 1 -4.12 0.43 8.85
N LEU A 2 -2.97 0.69 9.47
CA LEU A 2 -1.98 -0.33 9.83
C LEU A 2 -2.13 -0.65 11.32
N PHE A 3 -1.79 -1.87 11.71
CA PHE A 3 -1.93 -2.38 13.06
C PHE A 3 -0.56 -2.72 13.65
N PRO A 4 -0.44 -2.82 14.98
CA PRO A 4 0.74 -3.35 15.64
C PRO A 4 1.17 -4.71 15.05
N GLY A 5 2.41 -4.78 14.58
CA GLY A 5 2.93 -5.94 13.86
C GLY A 5 3.91 -5.54 12.76
N THR A 6 4.54 -6.50 12.09
CA THR A 6 5.47 -6.24 10.99
C THR A 6 4.75 -5.68 9.75
N ILE A 7 5.50 -5.04 8.85
CA ILE A 7 5.00 -4.67 7.53
C ILE A 7 4.46 -5.91 6.79
N ARG A 8 5.18 -7.04 6.86
CA ARG A 8 4.74 -8.33 6.30
C ARG A 8 3.35 -8.72 6.79
N GLN A 9 3.16 -8.77 8.11
CA GLN A 9 1.88 -9.13 8.73
C GLN A 9 0.77 -8.15 8.32
N ASN A 10 1.09 -6.86 8.25
CA ASN A 10 0.12 -5.86 7.82
C ASN A 10 -0.32 -6.08 6.37
N ILE A 11 0.60 -6.34 5.44
CA ILE A 11 0.27 -6.60 4.03
C ILE A 11 -0.55 -7.88 3.91
N ALA A 12 -0.11 -8.98 4.54
CA ALA A 12 -0.79 -10.27 4.55
C ALA A 12 -2.10 -10.30 5.36
N ARG A 13 -2.54 -9.16 5.91
CA ARG A 13 -3.74 -9.07 6.77
C ARG A 13 -3.71 -10.04 7.96
N PHE A 14 -2.51 -10.33 8.45
CA PHE A 14 -2.24 -11.32 9.52
C PHE A 14 -2.66 -12.75 9.16
N ALA A 15 -2.86 -13.06 7.89
CA ALA A 15 -2.99 -14.43 7.41
C ALA A 15 -1.62 -15.09 7.24
N GLU A 16 -1.60 -16.42 7.21
CA GLU A 16 -0.46 -17.16 6.67
C GLU A 16 -0.39 -16.92 5.17
N ALA A 17 0.80 -16.58 4.69
CA ALA A 17 1.06 -16.20 3.30
C ALA A 17 2.52 -16.49 2.99
N GLU A 18 2.79 -16.88 1.74
CA GLU A 18 4.16 -16.99 1.24
C GLU A 18 4.78 -15.60 1.05
N ASP A 19 6.10 -15.51 1.14
CA ASP A 19 6.80 -14.22 1.01
C ASP A 19 6.59 -13.60 -0.37
N GLU A 20 6.48 -14.43 -1.42
CA GLU A 20 6.20 -13.99 -2.78
C GLU A 20 4.86 -13.26 -2.90
N GLU A 21 3.82 -13.70 -2.20
CA GLU A 21 2.49 -13.07 -2.22
C GLU A 21 2.53 -11.68 -1.57
N VAL A 22 3.25 -11.57 -0.47
CA VAL A 22 3.46 -10.29 0.23
C VAL A 22 4.28 -9.33 -0.63
N VAL A 23 5.34 -9.82 -1.26
CA VAL A 23 6.20 -9.02 -2.15
C VAL A 23 5.42 -8.58 -3.38
N ALA A 24 4.63 -9.45 -4.00
CA ALA A 24 3.81 -9.11 -5.16
C ALA A 24 2.81 -8.00 -4.84
N ALA A 25 2.13 -8.06 -3.70
CA ALA A 25 1.21 -7.01 -3.25
C ALA A 25 1.94 -5.68 -3.00
N ALA A 26 3.14 -5.72 -2.41
CA ALA A 26 3.96 -4.53 -2.20
C ALA A 26 4.47 -3.91 -3.51
N GLN A 27 4.84 -4.73 -4.49
CA GLN A 27 5.26 -4.27 -5.82
C GLN A 27 4.09 -3.64 -6.57
N ALA A 28 2.92 -4.28 -6.55
CA ALA A 28 1.70 -3.73 -7.14
C ALA A 28 1.36 -2.35 -6.57
N ALA A 29 1.61 -2.13 -5.28
CA ALA A 29 1.41 -0.85 -4.60
C ALA A 29 2.57 0.17 -4.73
N ASN A 30 3.61 -0.13 -5.53
CA ASN A 30 4.83 0.69 -5.60
C ASN A 30 5.45 0.95 -4.20
N ALA A 31 5.36 -0.04 -3.30
CA ALA A 31 5.84 0.03 -1.93
C ALA A 31 7.10 -0.82 -1.68
N HIS A 32 7.43 -1.76 -2.58
CA HIS A 32 8.55 -2.69 -2.40
C HIS A 32 9.89 -1.96 -2.15
N ASP A 33 10.31 -1.09 -3.07
CA ASP A 33 11.59 -0.36 -2.98
C ASP A 33 11.68 0.49 -1.71
N LEU A 34 10.53 1.02 -1.27
CA LEU A 34 10.43 1.77 -0.04
C LEU A 34 10.65 0.88 1.19
N ILE A 35 10.03 -0.30 1.20
CA ILE A 35 10.11 -1.26 2.30
C ILE A 35 11.54 -1.82 2.42
N VAL A 36 12.16 -2.25 1.32
CA VAL A 36 13.51 -2.85 1.36
C VAL A 36 14.61 -1.87 1.76
N ARG A 37 14.37 -0.55 1.62
CA ARG A 37 15.28 0.51 2.11
C ARG A 37 15.18 0.74 3.61
N LEU A 38 14.17 0.19 4.30
CA LEU A 38 14.09 0.26 5.75
C LEU A 38 15.13 -0.69 6.37
N PRO A 39 15.71 -0.35 7.54
CA PRO A 39 16.73 -1.19 8.19
C PRO A 39 16.32 -2.65 8.38
N ASN A 40 15.04 -2.90 8.67
CA ASN A 40 14.49 -4.24 8.90
C ASN A 40 13.60 -4.73 7.74
N GLY A 41 13.55 -4.01 6.61
CA GLY A 41 12.73 -4.40 5.46
C GLY A 41 11.27 -4.69 5.82
N TYR A 42 10.76 -5.81 5.33
CA TYR A 42 9.42 -6.33 5.64
C TYR A 42 9.22 -6.71 7.12
N ASN A 43 10.30 -6.95 7.86
CA ASN A 43 10.30 -7.24 9.30
C ASN A 43 10.28 -5.97 10.16
N THR A 44 10.25 -4.78 9.54
CA THR A 44 10.05 -3.52 10.27
C THR A 44 8.76 -3.61 11.09
N LEU A 45 8.89 -3.50 12.41
CA LEU A 45 7.77 -3.45 13.33
C LEU A 45 7.03 -2.12 13.19
N ILE A 46 5.71 -2.20 13.06
CA ILE A 46 4.78 -1.10 13.23
C ILE A 46 4.21 -1.19 14.64
N LEU A 47 4.34 -0.11 15.41
CA LEU A 47 3.78 0.11 16.74
C LEU A 47 2.94 1.39 16.72
N ASP A 48 1.88 1.44 17.54
CA ASP A 48 0.90 2.54 17.61
C ASP A 48 1.53 3.93 17.87
N SER A 49 2.71 3.98 18.49
CA SER A 49 3.35 5.23 18.92
C SER A 49 4.85 5.34 18.56
N GLY A 50 5.44 4.34 17.90
CA GLY A 50 6.91 4.21 17.81
C GLY A 50 7.53 4.17 16.41
N THR A 51 6.73 3.97 15.36
CA THR A 51 7.30 3.72 14.02
C THR A 51 7.47 4.99 13.21
N GLN A 52 8.73 5.32 12.87
CA GLN A 52 9.16 6.43 12.01
C GLN A 52 8.78 6.23 10.52
N LEU A 53 7.53 5.86 10.23
CA LEU A 53 6.98 5.91 8.88
C LEU A 53 6.29 7.27 8.71
N SER A 54 6.58 8.00 7.63
CA SER A 54 5.78 9.17 7.27
C SER A 54 4.34 8.76 6.90
N GLY A 55 3.41 9.72 6.85
CA GLY A 55 2.02 9.48 6.44
C GLY A 55 1.94 8.76 5.08
N GLY A 56 2.64 9.27 4.07
CA GLY A 56 2.66 8.66 2.74
C GLY A 56 3.27 7.25 2.70
N ARG A 57 4.29 6.95 3.53
CA ARG A 57 4.82 5.58 3.69
C ARG A 57 3.76 4.63 4.23
N ARG A 58 3.05 5.04 5.28
CA ARG A 58 1.96 4.25 5.86
C ARG A 58 0.83 4.01 4.85
N GLN A 59 0.53 5.01 4.02
CA GLN A 59 -0.50 4.89 3.00
C GLN A 59 -0.11 3.92 1.88
N ARG A 60 1.12 3.98 1.35
CA ARG A 60 1.60 3.00 0.36
C ARG A 60 1.59 1.56 0.90
N ILE A 61 1.96 1.36 2.17
CA ILE A 61 1.85 0.05 2.83
C ILE A 61 0.38 -0.36 3.01
N GLY A 62 -0.50 0.60 3.34
CA GLY A 62 -1.95 0.38 3.39
C GLY A 62 -2.54 -0.02 2.04
N LEU A 63 -2.06 0.57 0.95
CA LEU A 63 -2.42 0.17 -0.41
C LEU A 63 -1.94 -1.26 -0.71
N ALA A 64 -0.71 -1.62 -0.36
CA ALA A 64 -0.22 -3.00 -0.49
C ALA A 64 -1.11 -3.99 0.27
N ARG A 65 -1.54 -3.65 1.49
CA ARG A 65 -2.52 -4.43 2.25
C ARG A 65 -3.87 -4.57 1.54
N ALA A 66 -4.34 -3.52 0.87
CA ALA A 66 -5.57 -3.58 0.06
C ALA A 66 -5.42 -4.46 -1.18
N LEU A 67 -4.23 -4.49 -1.79
CA LEU A 67 -3.92 -5.28 -2.99
C LEU A 67 -3.55 -6.74 -2.73
N PHE A 68 -3.32 -7.12 -1.48
CA PHE A 68 -3.04 -8.50 -1.11
C PHE A 68 -4.19 -9.43 -1.52
N GLY A 69 -3.84 -10.55 -2.16
CA GLY A 69 -4.78 -11.56 -2.66
C GLY A 69 -5.43 -11.24 -4.02
N ASP A 70 -4.85 -10.33 -4.81
CA ASP A 70 -5.32 -9.94 -6.15
C ASP A 70 -6.83 -9.61 -6.22
N PRO A 71 -7.28 -8.54 -5.54
CA PRO A 71 -8.69 -8.21 -5.46
C PRO A 71 -9.26 -7.80 -6.82
N VAL A 72 -10.53 -8.18 -7.07
CA VAL A 72 -11.29 -7.75 -8.25
C VAL A 72 -12.04 -6.41 -8.04
N LEU A 73 -12.14 -5.95 -6.80
CA LEU A 73 -12.75 -4.68 -6.40
C LEU A 73 -11.91 -4.04 -5.30
N ILE A 74 -11.57 -2.76 -5.49
CA ILE A 74 -10.89 -1.95 -4.49
C ILE A 74 -11.68 -0.66 -4.27
N VAL A 75 -11.90 -0.32 -3.00
CA VAL A 75 -12.46 0.97 -2.58
C VAL A 75 -11.36 1.73 -1.85
N LEU A 76 -11.07 2.94 -2.32
CA LEU A 76 -10.06 3.82 -1.73
C LEU A 76 -10.70 5.13 -1.29
N ASP A 77 -10.54 5.44 -0.02
CA ASP A 77 -10.99 6.69 0.59
C ASP A 77 -9.80 7.61 0.79
N GLU A 78 -9.79 8.73 0.07
CA GLU A 78 -8.70 9.71 0.01
C GLU A 78 -7.29 9.11 -0.19
N PRO A 79 -7.04 8.30 -1.24
CA PRO A 79 -5.78 7.58 -1.41
C PRO A 79 -4.55 8.47 -1.68
N ASN A 80 -4.75 9.76 -1.94
CA ASN A 80 -3.71 10.77 -2.12
C ASN A 80 -3.46 11.62 -0.86
N ALA A 81 -4.23 11.43 0.22
CA ALA A 81 -4.04 12.21 1.44
C ALA A 81 -2.67 11.93 2.06
N HIS A 82 -1.82 12.95 2.22
CA HIS A 82 -0.45 12.85 2.77
C HIS A 82 0.63 12.28 1.82
N LEU A 83 0.35 12.20 0.52
CA LEU A 83 1.38 11.88 -0.49
C LEU A 83 2.12 13.15 -0.95
N ASP A 84 3.42 12.98 -1.21
CA ASP A 84 4.21 13.91 -2.01
C ASP A 84 4.04 13.60 -3.51
N THR A 85 4.67 14.39 -4.38
CA THR A 85 4.59 14.21 -5.85
C THR A 85 5.01 12.81 -6.30
N GLU A 86 6.04 12.22 -5.66
CA GLU A 86 6.47 10.86 -6.00
C GLU A 86 5.40 9.83 -5.60
N GLY A 87 4.76 10.01 -4.44
CA GLY A 87 3.63 9.22 -3.98
C GLY A 87 2.43 9.28 -4.91
N GLU A 88 2.06 10.47 -5.37
CA GLU A 88 0.95 10.64 -6.30
C GLU A 88 1.21 9.91 -7.63
N GLN A 89 2.43 9.99 -8.17
CA GLN A 89 2.80 9.26 -9.38
C GLN A 89 2.80 7.75 -9.16
N ALA A 90 3.27 7.28 -8.01
CA ALA A 90 3.25 5.87 -7.64
C ALA A 90 1.81 5.33 -7.52
N LEU A 91 0.92 6.12 -6.92
CA LEU A 91 -0.51 5.80 -6.84
C LEU A 91 -1.12 5.73 -8.24
N ALA A 92 -0.88 6.74 -9.09
CA ALA A 92 -1.42 6.77 -10.46
C ALA A 92 -0.98 5.53 -11.27
N ARG A 93 0.31 5.15 -11.20
CA ARG A 93 0.82 3.92 -11.84
C ARG A 93 0.12 2.67 -11.32
N THR A 94 -0.08 2.59 -10.00
CA THR A 94 -0.78 1.47 -9.36
C THR A 94 -2.22 1.37 -9.88
N LEU A 95 -2.96 2.49 -9.89
CA LEU A 95 -4.34 2.54 -10.37
C LEU A 95 -4.45 2.16 -11.86
N GLN A 96 -3.50 2.60 -12.67
CA GLN A 96 -3.44 2.24 -14.09
C GLN A 96 -3.24 0.73 -14.29
N ALA A 97 -2.28 0.12 -13.58
CA ALA A 97 -2.03 -1.32 -13.64
C ALA A 97 -3.25 -2.14 -13.18
N LEU A 98 -3.99 -1.66 -12.17
CA LEU A 98 -5.22 -2.31 -11.70
C LEU A 98 -6.33 -2.27 -12.75
N LYS A 99 -6.49 -1.14 -13.46
CA LYS A 99 -7.43 -1.00 -14.57
C LYS A 99 -7.12 -2.00 -15.70
N GLU A 100 -5.85 -2.14 -16.06
CA GLU A 100 -5.39 -3.09 -17.09
C GLU A 100 -5.72 -4.55 -16.73
N ARG A 101 -5.70 -4.87 -15.44
CA ARG A 101 -6.09 -6.18 -14.91
C ARG A 101 -7.61 -6.37 -14.74
N ARG A 102 -8.42 -5.38 -15.15
CA ARG A 102 -9.89 -5.35 -15.00
C ARG A 102 -10.36 -5.36 -13.54
N CYS A 103 -9.55 -4.87 -12.61
CA CYS A 103 -10.00 -4.61 -11.24
C CYS A 103 -10.96 -3.40 -11.25
N ALA A 104 -12.13 -3.55 -10.64
CA ALA A 104 -13.02 -2.43 -10.38
C ALA A 104 -12.42 -1.53 -9.29
N ILE A 105 -12.42 -0.21 -9.51
CA ILE A 105 -11.84 0.76 -8.58
C ILE A 105 -12.91 1.81 -8.25
N VAL A 106 -13.21 1.95 -6.97
CA VAL A 106 -14.04 3.03 -6.45
C VAL A 106 -13.13 3.99 -5.70
N LEU A 107 -13.02 5.23 -6.20
CA LEU A 107 -12.23 6.30 -5.61
C LEU A 107 -13.16 7.32 -4.95
N VAL A 108 -12.96 7.58 -3.67
CA VAL A 108 -13.58 8.70 -2.95
C VAL A 108 -12.50 9.76 -2.72
N SER A 109 -12.72 10.97 -3.23
CA SER A 109 -11.77 12.08 -3.09
C SER A 109 -12.52 13.41 -3.05
N HIS A 110 -12.12 14.29 -2.12
CA HIS A 110 -12.61 15.66 -2.03
C HIS A 110 -11.88 16.65 -2.94
N ARG A 111 -10.70 16.26 -3.45
CA ARG A 111 -9.99 17.02 -4.47
C ARG A 111 -10.42 16.49 -5.83
N GLY A 112 -10.84 17.38 -6.73
CA GLY A 112 -11.00 17.07 -8.16
C GLY A 112 -9.64 16.68 -8.72
N SER A 113 -9.25 15.42 -8.51
CA SER A 113 -7.92 14.92 -8.82
C SER A 113 -7.95 14.31 -10.21
N THR A 114 -7.03 14.77 -11.06
CA THR A 114 -6.74 14.28 -12.41
C THR A 114 -6.00 12.92 -12.39
N LEU A 115 -6.47 11.97 -11.56
CA LEU A 115 -5.94 10.60 -11.48
C LEU A 115 -6.53 9.70 -12.58
#